data_AF-A0A4R9X2P4-F1
#
_entry.id   AF-A0A4R9X2P4-F1
#
_cell.length_a   1.000
_cell.length_b   1.000
_cell.length_c   1.000
_cell.angle_alpha   90.00
_cell.angle_beta   90.00
_cell.angle_gamma   90.00
#
_symmetry.space_group_name_H-M   'P 1'
#
loop_
_entity.id
_entity.type
_entity.pdbx_description
1 polymer ?
#
loop_
_entity_poly.entity_id
_entity_poly.type
_entity_poly.pdbx_seq_one_letter_code
_entity_poly.pdbx_strand_id
1 'polypeptide(L)'
;MNQNGSITLFHYWNRLRDGRPAPKRSEVEPADIKSLLADTFILERDTRGEAVFRLAGTRLCAGYGRELKGFSFPSLWREKDQRLVSRLIHGVFDQKSVVLITYEGFSRNGRSNKFELLALPLDGGVENPRCLGVISAAEKPFWLGADPITDALIDSIRVVDPEKEPMFLKNRPAISVPSLVPIEYDPPETISALGRARRIRHLVVFDGGREE
;
A
#
# COMPACT_ATOMS: atom_id res chain seq x y z
N MET A 1 3.45 1.48 0.86
CA MET A 1 2.08 1.74 0.42
C MET A 1 2.12 3.06 -0.30
N ASN A 2 1.81 3.05 -1.58
CA ASN A 2 2.03 4.20 -2.44
C ASN A 2 0.74 4.70 -3.11
N GLN A 3 -0.36 3.93 -3.03
CA GLN A 3 -1.66 4.32 -3.59
C GLN A 3 -2.58 4.94 -2.54
N ASN A 4 -3.28 6.01 -2.91
CA ASN A 4 -4.21 6.70 -2.01
C ASN A 4 -5.32 5.76 -1.49
N GLY A 5 -5.79 4.82 -2.33
CA GLY A 5 -6.83 3.87 -1.94
C GLY A 5 -6.39 2.90 -0.84
N SER A 6 -5.18 2.35 -0.94
CA SER A 6 -4.62 1.47 0.09
C SER A 6 -4.35 2.23 1.39
N ILE A 7 -3.77 3.43 1.31
CA ILE A 7 -3.47 4.31 2.46
C ILE A 7 -4.76 4.65 3.21
N THR A 8 -5.79 5.10 2.47
CA THR A 8 -7.09 5.47 3.06
C THR A 8 -7.76 4.28 3.74
N LEU A 9 -7.78 3.10 3.10
CA LEU A 9 -8.39 1.91 3.68
C LEU A 9 -7.63 1.44 4.94
N PHE A 10 -6.30 1.47 4.91
CA PHE A 10 -5.48 1.09 6.05
C PHE A 10 -5.72 2.01 7.26
N HIS A 11 -5.75 3.33 7.06
CA HIS A 11 -6.03 4.27 8.15
C HIS A 11 -7.42 4.06 8.75
N TYR A 12 -8.43 3.83 7.90
CA TYR A 12 -9.78 3.50 8.33
C TYR A 12 -9.80 2.22 9.18
N TRP A 13 -9.22 1.13 8.67
CA TRP A 13 -9.13 -0.15 9.38
C TRP A 13 -8.35 -0.03 10.70
N ASN A 14 -7.24 0.72 10.68
CA ASN A 14 -6.39 0.92 11.85
C ASN A 14 -7.10 1.74 12.94
N ARG A 15 -7.97 2.69 12.55
CA ARG A 15 -8.84 3.40 13.49
C ARG A 15 -9.88 2.46 14.11
N LEU A 16 -10.51 1.61 13.32
CA LEU A 16 -11.51 0.66 13.84
C LEU A 16 -10.92 -0.36 14.80
N ARG A 17 -9.74 -0.92 14.48
CA ARG A 17 -9.16 -1.98 15.31
C ARG A 17 -8.74 -1.48 16.70
N ASP A 18 -8.43 -0.19 16.84
CA ASP A 18 -8.12 0.46 18.11
C ASP A 18 -7.15 -0.36 18.99
N GLY A 19 -6.00 -0.71 18.43
CA GLY A 19 -4.97 -1.52 19.10
C GLY A 19 -5.19 -3.04 19.07
N ARG A 20 -6.38 -3.54 18.75
CA ARG A 20 -6.64 -4.98 18.55
C ARG A 20 -5.95 -5.51 17.28
N PRO A 21 -5.76 -6.85 17.16
CA PRO A 21 -5.23 -7.47 15.94
C PRO A 21 -6.08 -7.21 14.69
N ALA A 22 -7.41 -7.16 14.84
CA ALA A 22 -8.35 -6.85 13.77
C ALA A 22 -9.64 -6.24 14.35
N PRO A 23 -10.34 -5.36 13.61
CA PRO A 23 -11.67 -4.91 13.95
C PRO A 23 -12.70 -6.00 13.62
N LYS A 24 -13.85 -5.99 14.30
CA LYS A 24 -14.96 -6.86 13.95
C LYS A 24 -15.53 -6.45 12.61
N ARG A 25 -16.02 -7.42 11.84
CA ARG A 25 -16.74 -7.12 10.58
C ARG A 25 -17.93 -6.19 10.80
N SER A 26 -18.63 -6.29 11.93
CA SER A 26 -19.78 -5.43 12.26
C SER A 26 -19.43 -3.97 12.51
N GLU A 27 -18.15 -3.66 12.74
CA GLU A 27 -17.67 -2.28 12.94
C GLU A 27 -17.36 -1.59 11.60
N VAL A 28 -17.31 -2.35 10.49
CA VAL A 28 -17.07 -1.80 9.16
C VAL A 28 -18.36 -1.18 8.63
N GLU A 29 -18.43 0.15 8.67
CA GLU A 29 -19.46 0.96 8.03
C GLU A 29 -19.06 1.33 6.58
N PRO A 30 -19.73 0.80 5.53
CA PRO A 30 -19.42 1.12 4.14
C PRO A 30 -19.45 2.61 3.80
N ALA A 31 -20.32 3.40 4.44
CA ALA A 31 -20.45 4.82 4.17
C ALA A 31 -19.15 5.61 4.47
N ASP A 32 -18.35 5.17 5.45
CA ASP A 32 -17.08 5.79 5.82
C ASP A 32 -16.01 5.63 4.73
N ILE A 33 -16.12 4.61 3.88
CA ILE A 33 -15.19 4.31 2.78
C ILE A 33 -15.86 4.42 1.40
N LYS A 34 -16.92 5.22 1.28
CA LYS A 34 -17.75 5.34 0.06
C LYS A 34 -16.95 5.55 -1.23
N SER A 35 -15.86 6.30 -1.18
CA SER A 35 -15.00 6.60 -2.33
C SER A 35 -14.18 5.40 -2.81
N LEU A 36 -13.97 4.41 -1.93
CA LEU A 36 -13.17 3.20 -2.19
C LEU A 36 -14.03 2.01 -2.60
N LEU A 37 -15.34 2.02 -2.34
CA LEU A 37 -16.22 0.86 -2.50
C LEU A 37 -16.15 0.19 -3.88
N ALA A 38 -15.90 0.96 -4.93
CA ALA A 38 -15.76 0.44 -6.29
C ALA A 38 -14.49 -0.41 -6.51
N ASP A 39 -13.46 -0.21 -5.68
CA ASP A 39 -12.16 -0.91 -5.70
C ASP A 39 -11.97 -1.88 -4.53
N THR A 40 -12.91 -1.88 -3.57
CA THR A 40 -12.86 -2.71 -2.36
C THR A 40 -13.42 -4.11 -2.63
N PHE A 41 -12.88 -5.10 -1.92
CA PHE A 41 -13.41 -6.46 -1.91
C PHE A 41 -13.48 -7.00 -0.48
N ILE A 42 -14.31 -8.01 -0.29
CA ILE A 42 -14.30 -8.84 0.92
C ILE A 42 -14.07 -10.28 0.50
N LEU A 43 -13.06 -10.91 1.09
CA LEU A 43 -12.85 -12.35 0.97
C LEU A 43 -13.41 -13.07 2.19
N GLU A 44 -13.85 -14.30 1.96
CA GLU A 44 -14.15 -15.27 3.00
C GLU A 44 -13.48 -16.60 2.66
N ARG A 45 -13.41 -17.48 3.66
CA ARG A 45 -12.94 -18.84 3.47
C ARG A 45 -14.13 -19.72 3.10
N ASP A 46 -14.09 -20.39 1.96
CA ASP A 46 -15.12 -21.34 1.56
C ASP A 46 -15.03 -22.65 2.38
N THR A 47 -15.94 -23.59 2.11
CA THR A 47 -15.98 -24.90 2.81
C THR A 47 -14.75 -25.77 2.56
N ARG A 48 -13.96 -25.47 1.51
CA ARG A 48 -12.72 -26.18 1.15
C ARG A 48 -11.48 -25.47 1.70
N GLY A 49 -11.67 -24.36 2.41
CA GLY A 49 -10.57 -23.58 2.96
C GLY A 49 -9.97 -22.56 1.99
N GLU A 50 -10.53 -22.39 0.80
CA GLU A 50 -10.04 -21.49 -0.24
C GLU A 50 -10.54 -20.05 0.00
N ALA A 51 -9.70 -19.06 -0.32
CA ALA A 51 -10.11 -17.67 -0.27
C ALA A 51 -10.96 -17.32 -1.50
N VAL A 52 -12.23 -16.99 -1.27
CA VAL A 52 -13.18 -16.63 -2.32
C VAL A 52 -13.74 -15.23 -2.09
N PHE A 53 -14.07 -14.54 -3.18
CA PHE A 53 -14.72 -13.24 -3.12
C PHE A 53 -16.15 -13.37 -2.60
N ARG A 54 -16.42 -12.80 -1.43
CA ARG A 54 -17.80 -12.63 -0.96
C ARG A 54 -18.47 -11.40 -1.58
N LEU A 55 -17.68 -10.35 -1.76
CA LEU A 55 -18.06 -9.07 -2.36
C LEU A 55 -16.87 -8.53 -3.13
N ALA A 56 -17.16 -7.86 -4.25
CA ALA A 56 -16.17 -7.13 -5.04
C ALA A 56 -16.81 -5.86 -5.59
N GLY A 57 -16.07 -4.76 -5.53
CA GLY A 57 -16.49 -3.48 -6.05
C GLY A 57 -16.66 -3.51 -7.58
N THR A 58 -17.52 -2.62 -8.07
CA THR A 58 -17.91 -2.60 -9.49
C THR A 58 -16.75 -2.33 -10.44
N ARG A 59 -15.74 -1.54 -10.03
CA ARG A 59 -14.55 -1.29 -10.85
C ARG A 59 -13.63 -2.50 -10.90
N LEU A 60 -13.54 -3.30 -9.84
CA LEU A 60 -12.85 -4.58 -9.88
C LEU A 60 -13.52 -5.54 -10.86
N CYS A 61 -14.84 -5.70 -10.74
CA CYS A 61 -15.59 -6.57 -11.64
C CYS A 61 -15.42 -6.14 -13.11
N ALA A 62 -15.47 -4.83 -13.39
CA ALA A 62 -15.18 -4.31 -14.72
C ALA A 62 -13.74 -4.60 -15.15
N GLY A 63 -12.75 -4.35 -14.30
CA GLY A 63 -11.33 -4.56 -14.59
C GLY A 63 -10.99 -6.01 -14.94
N TYR A 64 -11.66 -6.98 -14.31
CA TYR A 64 -11.52 -8.41 -14.62
C TYR A 64 -12.55 -8.93 -15.64
N GLY A 65 -13.42 -8.05 -16.15
CA GLY A 65 -14.42 -8.37 -17.18
C GLY A 65 -15.48 -9.38 -16.75
N ARG A 66 -15.74 -9.52 -15.43
CA ARG A 66 -16.75 -10.43 -14.87
C ARG A 66 -17.11 -10.07 -13.43
N GLU A 67 -18.28 -10.54 -12.99
CA GLU A 67 -18.61 -10.54 -11.56
C GLU A 67 -17.63 -11.46 -10.82
N LEU A 68 -16.96 -10.93 -9.79
CA LEU A 68 -15.99 -11.69 -9.01
C LEU A 68 -16.62 -12.44 -7.84
N LYS A 69 -17.87 -12.16 -7.46
CA LYS A 69 -18.52 -12.85 -6.33
C LYS A 69 -18.52 -14.38 -6.54
N GLY A 70 -18.06 -15.10 -5.54
CA GLY A 70 -17.90 -16.56 -5.56
C GLY A 70 -16.63 -17.05 -6.28
N PHE A 71 -15.87 -16.19 -6.96
CA PHE A 71 -14.62 -16.59 -7.61
C PHE A 71 -13.49 -16.79 -6.60
N SER A 72 -12.60 -17.72 -6.92
CA SER A 72 -11.35 -17.96 -6.21
C SER A 72 -10.42 -16.74 -6.34
N PHE A 73 -9.95 -16.22 -5.21
CA PHE A 73 -8.98 -15.11 -5.22
C PHE A 73 -7.61 -15.52 -5.80
N PRO A 74 -7.02 -16.69 -5.46
CA PRO A 74 -5.81 -17.18 -6.12
C PRO A 74 -5.93 -17.28 -7.64
N SER A 75 -7.13 -17.55 -8.18
CA SER A 75 -7.33 -17.66 -9.64
C SER A 75 -7.06 -16.36 -10.43
N LEU A 76 -6.97 -15.21 -9.76
CA LEU A 76 -6.59 -13.94 -10.40
C LEU A 76 -5.08 -13.84 -10.73
N TRP A 77 -4.30 -14.81 -10.29
CA TRP A 77 -2.84 -14.82 -10.40
C TRP A 77 -2.36 -15.94 -11.30
N ARG A 78 -1.15 -15.78 -11.84
CA ARG A 78 -0.44 -16.84 -12.59
C ARG A 78 -0.40 -18.12 -11.79
N GLU A 79 -0.54 -19.25 -12.47
CA GLU A 79 -0.54 -20.59 -11.86
C GLU A 79 0.62 -20.80 -10.86
N LYS A 80 1.83 -20.35 -11.23
CA LYS A 80 3.04 -20.43 -10.39
C LYS A 80 2.92 -19.66 -9.06
N ASP A 81 2.12 -18.60 -9.02
CA ASP A 81 1.97 -17.68 -7.88
C ASP A 81 0.73 -18.00 -7.04
N GLN A 82 -0.21 -18.82 -7.53
CA GLN A 82 -1.47 -19.12 -6.83
C GLN A 82 -1.25 -19.73 -5.44
N ARG A 83 -0.29 -20.65 -5.31
CA ARG A 83 0.05 -21.27 -4.02
C ARG A 83 0.59 -20.25 -3.01
N LEU A 84 1.45 -19.34 -3.48
CA LEU A 84 2.00 -18.26 -2.66
C LEU A 84 0.89 -17.33 -2.19
N VAL A 85 0.05 -16.86 -3.11
CA VAL A 85 -1.06 -15.95 -2.80
C VAL A 85 -2.06 -16.59 -1.84
N SER A 86 -2.41 -17.86 -2.06
CA SER A 86 -3.29 -18.59 -1.14
C SER A 86 -2.74 -18.60 0.28
N ARG A 87 -1.44 -18.87 0.43
CA ARG A 87 -0.78 -18.85 1.74
C ARG A 87 -0.77 -17.47 2.38
N LEU A 88 -0.56 -16.41 1.61
CA LEU A 88 -0.59 -15.04 2.11
C LEU A 88 -1.97 -14.68 2.67
N ILE A 89 -3.04 -15.00 1.93
CA ILE A 89 -4.41 -14.71 2.37
C ILE A 89 -4.84 -15.60 3.55
N HIS A 90 -4.37 -16.85 3.63
CA HIS A 90 -4.54 -17.67 4.84
C HIS A 90 -3.89 -17.01 6.07
N GLY A 91 -2.70 -16.42 5.91
CA GLY A 91 -2.08 -15.62 6.97
C GLY A 91 -2.95 -14.45 7.43
N VAL A 92 -3.65 -13.78 6.51
CA VAL A 92 -4.60 -12.70 6.86
C VAL A 92 -5.75 -13.25 7.71
N PHE A 93 -6.33 -14.39 7.33
CA PHE A 93 -7.43 -15.01 8.08
C PHE A 93 -7.01 -15.47 9.48
N ASP A 94 -5.90 -16.22 9.55
CA ASP A 94 -5.56 -17.03 10.71
C ASP A 94 -4.61 -16.31 11.67
N GLN A 95 -3.66 -15.56 11.12
CA GLN A 95 -2.60 -14.85 11.87
C GLN A 95 -2.86 -13.34 11.98
N LYS A 96 -3.99 -12.86 11.45
CA LYS A 96 -4.33 -11.44 11.39
C LYS A 96 -3.22 -10.59 10.77
N SER A 97 -2.49 -11.16 9.81
CA SER A 97 -1.44 -10.41 9.11
C SER A 97 -2.06 -9.41 8.12
N VAL A 98 -1.36 -8.31 7.90
CA VAL A 98 -1.66 -7.34 6.86
C VAL A 98 -0.78 -7.63 5.66
N VAL A 99 -1.37 -7.75 4.47
CA VAL A 99 -0.63 -8.06 3.24
C VAL A 99 -0.78 -6.92 2.25
N LEU A 100 0.35 -6.45 1.72
CA LEU A 100 0.43 -5.50 0.62
C LEU A 100 1.17 -6.16 -0.54
N ILE A 101 0.58 -6.16 -1.73
CA ILE A 101 1.17 -6.69 -2.95
C ILE A 101 1.16 -5.59 -4.00
N THR A 102 2.30 -5.35 -4.63
CA THR A 102 2.35 -4.58 -5.89
C THR A 102 2.54 -5.55 -7.04
N TYR A 103 1.82 -5.33 -8.14
CA TYR A 103 1.88 -6.23 -9.28
C TYR A 103 1.57 -5.49 -10.59
N GLU A 104 2.04 -6.04 -11.69
CA GLU A 104 1.66 -5.64 -13.03
C GLU A 104 0.56 -6.58 -13.54
N GLY A 105 -0.59 -6.01 -13.92
CA GLY A 105 -1.69 -6.72 -14.55
C GLY A 105 -1.63 -6.59 -16.06
N PHE A 106 -1.82 -7.70 -16.77
CA PHE A 106 -1.86 -7.75 -18.23
C PHE A 106 -3.28 -8.05 -18.70
N SER A 107 -3.75 -7.23 -19.62
CA SER A 107 -5.03 -7.39 -20.28
C SER A 107 -4.98 -8.42 -21.40
N ARG A 108 -6.16 -8.84 -21.88
CA ARG A 108 -6.31 -9.78 -22.98
C ARG A 108 -5.60 -9.33 -24.26
N ASN A 109 -5.58 -8.03 -24.56
CA ASN A 109 -4.89 -7.49 -25.75
C ASN A 109 -3.44 -7.07 -25.47
N GLY A 110 -2.83 -7.53 -24.37
CA GLY A 110 -1.41 -7.30 -24.07
C GLY A 110 -1.08 -5.91 -23.52
N ARG A 111 -2.07 -5.09 -23.17
CA ARG A 111 -1.82 -3.82 -22.43
C ARG A 111 -1.55 -4.14 -20.97
N SER A 112 -0.65 -3.39 -20.33
CA SER A 112 -0.34 -3.56 -18.91
C SER A 112 -0.65 -2.33 -18.08
N ASN A 113 -0.92 -2.55 -16.78
CA ASN A 113 -1.05 -1.50 -15.79
C ASN A 113 -0.52 -1.98 -14.44
N LYS A 114 -0.01 -1.07 -13.63
CA LYS A 114 0.46 -1.38 -12.27
C LYS A 114 -0.69 -1.28 -11.28
N PHE A 115 -0.69 -2.17 -10.30
CA PHE A 115 -1.70 -2.23 -9.25
C PHE A 115 -1.04 -2.38 -7.89
N GLU A 116 -1.73 -1.88 -6.86
CA GLU A 116 -1.42 -2.13 -5.46
C GLU A 116 -2.64 -2.76 -4.80
N LEU A 117 -2.45 -3.93 -4.21
CA LEU A 117 -3.44 -4.66 -3.46
C LEU A 117 -3.10 -4.61 -1.98
N LEU A 118 -4.07 -4.22 -1.16
CA LEU A 118 -4.00 -4.32 0.29
C LEU A 118 -5.08 -5.29 0.77
N ALA A 119 -4.69 -6.23 1.64
CA ALA A 119 -5.56 -7.19 2.30
C ALA A 119 -5.39 -7.05 3.83
N LEU A 120 -6.52 -6.85 4.51
CA LEU A 120 -6.60 -6.53 5.93
C LEU A 120 -7.50 -7.56 6.63
N PRO A 121 -7.10 -8.05 7.81
CA PRO A 121 -7.91 -9.01 8.53
C PRO A 121 -9.16 -8.36 9.10
N LEU A 122 -10.27 -9.08 9.07
CA LEU A 122 -11.45 -8.78 9.89
C LEU A 122 -11.63 -9.90 10.90
N ASP A 123 -12.06 -9.52 12.10
CA ASP A 123 -12.56 -10.46 13.08
C ASP A 123 -14.03 -10.78 12.76
N GLY A 124 -14.26 -12.01 12.32
CA GLY A 124 -15.59 -12.55 12.06
C GLY A 124 -16.03 -13.59 13.09
N GLY A 125 -15.29 -13.74 14.20
CA GLY A 125 -15.41 -14.88 15.09
C GLY A 125 -14.82 -16.16 14.49
N VAL A 126 -14.86 -17.26 15.24
CA VAL A 126 -14.24 -18.54 14.87
C VAL A 126 -14.83 -19.13 13.58
N GLU A 127 -16.11 -18.90 13.32
CA GLU A 127 -16.82 -19.58 12.23
C GLU A 127 -16.78 -18.86 10.88
N ASN A 128 -16.32 -17.61 10.82
CA ASN A 128 -16.42 -16.84 9.58
C ASN A 128 -15.26 -15.85 9.37
N PRO A 129 -14.02 -16.33 9.20
CA PRO A 129 -12.88 -15.46 8.95
C PRO A 129 -13.09 -14.66 7.67
N ARG A 130 -12.86 -13.35 7.75
CA ARG A 130 -13.04 -12.41 6.64
C ARG A 130 -11.81 -11.55 6.45
N CYS A 131 -11.61 -11.10 5.23
CA CYS A 131 -10.58 -10.16 4.85
C CYS A 131 -11.25 -9.01 4.11
N LEU A 132 -10.91 -7.77 4.48
CA LEU A 132 -11.26 -6.56 3.76
C LEU A 132 -10.06 -6.13 2.94
N GLY A 133 -10.25 -5.82 1.66
CA GLY A 133 -9.13 -5.37 0.85
C GLY A 133 -9.52 -4.35 -0.21
N VAL A 134 -8.51 -3.80 -0.86
CA VAL A 134 -8.66 -2.87 -1.98
C VAL A 134 -7.59 -3.17 -3.03
N ILE A 135 -7.97 -3.09 -4.30
CA ILE A 135 -7.03 -3.12 -5.43
C ILE A 135 -7.09 -1.75 -6.10
N SER A 136 -6.00 -0.99 -5.97
CA SER A 136 -5.87 0.33 -6.60
C SER A 136 -4.98 0.23 -7.83
N ALA A 137 -5.49 0.65 -8.97
CA ALA A 137 -4.69 0.87 -10.16
C ALA A 137 -3.81 2.11 -9.97
N ALA A 138 -2.51 2.02 -10.29
CA ALA A 138 -1.57 3.13 -10.20
C ALA A 138 -1.96 4.26 -11.17
N GLU A 139 -2.43 3.87 -12.35
CA GLU A 139 -3.05 4.76 -13.33
C GLU A 139 -4.46 4.26 -13.66
N LYS A 140 -5.31 5.16 -14.17
CA LYS A 140 -6.67 4.83 -14.63
C LYS A 140 -6.75 4.99 -16.15
N PRO A 141 -6.14 4.09 -16.92
CA PRO A 141 -6.16 4.21 -18.37
C PRO A 141 -7.58 3.98 -18.90
N PHE A 142 -7.91 4.60 -20.03
CA PHE A 142 -9.24 4.54 -20.64
C PHE A 142 -9.73 3.11 -20.94
N TRP A 143 -8.80 2.15 -21.10
CA TRP A 143 -9.11 0.77 -21.43
C TRP A 143 -9.44 -0.10 -20.21
N LEU A 144 -9.08 0.33 -19.00
CA LEU A 144 -9.30 -0.46 -17.79
C LEU A 144 -10.81 -0.57 -17.52
N GLY A 145 -11.35 -1.79 -17.65
CA GLY A 145 -12.78 -2.07 -17.59
C GLY A 145 -13.42 -2.41 -18.94
N ALA A 146 -12.79 -2.03 -20.05
CA ALA A 146 -13.17 -2.45 -21.40
C ALA A 146 -12.32 -3.61 -21.92
N ASP A 147 -11.05 -3.68 -21.49
CA ASP A 147 -10.11 -4.74 -21.82
C ASP A 147 -9.71 -5.50 -20.54
N PRO A 148 -10.29 -6.70 -20.30
CA PRO A 148 -10.14 -7.40 -19.03
C PRO A 148 -8.70 -7.78 -18.73
N ILE A 149 -8.28 -7.59 -17.47
CA ILE A 149 -7.05 -8.16 -16.92
C ILE A 149 -7.22 -9.69 -16.85
N THR A 150 -6.30 -10.40 -17.50
CA THR A 150 -6.30 -11.87 -17.57
C THR A 150 -5.10 -12.50 -16.88
N ASP A 151 -4.09 -11.70 -16.55
CA ASP A 151 -2.84 -12.19 -16.02
C ASP A 151 -2.21 -11.15 -15.07
N ALA A 152 -1.43 -11.60 -14.07
CA ALA A 152 -0.85 -10.77 -13.03
C ALA A 152 0.55 -11.25 -12.63
N LEU A 153 1.53 -10.35 -12.70
CA LEU A 153 2.92 -10.59 -12.28
C LEU A 153 3.21 -9.82 -11.00
N ILE A 154 3.55 -10.54 -9.93
CA ILE A 154 3.91 -9.92 -8.64
C ILE A 154 5.26 -9.20 -8.75
N ASP A 155 5.28 -7.92 -8.40
CA ASP A 155 6.50 -7.11 -8.31
C ASP A 155 7.10 -7.17 -6.90
N SER A 156 6.26 -6.99 -5.87
CA SER A 156 6.69 -7.00 -4.48
C SER A 156 5.59 -7.43 -3.53
N ILE A 157 5.98 -8.03 -2.42
CA ILE A 157 5.09 -8.44 -1.33
C ILE A 157 5.66 -7.87 -0.02
N ARG A 158 4.77 -7.28 0.79
CA ARG A 158 5.06 -6.92 2.17
C ARG A 158 3.99 -7.53 3.06
N VAL A 159 4.43 -8.24 4.10
CA VAL A 159 3.56 -8.80 5.14
C VAL A 159 3.93 -8.13 6.46
N VAL A 160 2.94 -7.56 7.13
CA VAL A 160 3.07 -6.99 8.47
C VAL A 160 2.28 -7.85 9.44
N ASP A 161 2.97 -8.38 10.44
CA ASP A 161 2.36 -9.16 11.51
C ASP A 161 2.21 -8.24 12.74
N PRO A 162 0.97 -7.85 13.11
CA PRO A 162 0.73 -6.91 14.19
C PRO A 162 1.14 -7.45 15.57
N GLU A 163 1.26 -8.77 15.76
CA GLU A 163 1.74 -9.36 17.01
C GLU A 163 3.27 -9.44 17.07
N LYS A 164 3.94 -9.63 15.93
CA LYS A 164 5.41 -9.76 15.90
C LYS A 164 6.15 -8.42 15.84
N GLU A 165 5.62 -7.38 15.20
CA GLU A 165 6.29 -6.07 15.16
C GLU A 165 6.60 -5.45 16.54
N PRO A 166 5.70 -5.45 17.54
CA PRO A 166 6.03 -4.88 18.85
C PRO A 166 7.16 -5.64 19.57
N MET A 167 7.36 -6.93 19.28
CA MET A 167 8.51 -7.70 19.79
C MET A 167 9.82 -7.30 19.10
N PHE A 168 9.81 -7.05 17.79
CA PHE A 168 10.99 -6.63 17.04
C PHE A 168 11.44 -5.20 17.39
N LEU A 169 10.50 -4.27 17.62
CA LEU A 169 10.82 -2.89 18.03
C LEU A 169 11.39 -2.82 19.45
N LYS A 170 10.91 -3.66 20.38
CA LYS A 170 11.44 -3.72 21.75
C LYS A 170 12.85 -4.31 21.83
N ASN A 171 13.19 -5.24 20.94
CA ASN A 171 14.49 -5.91 20.93
C ASN A 171 15.51 -5.29 19.98
N ARG A 172 15.19 -4.16 19.33
CA ARG A 172 16.17 -3.45 18.52
C ARG A 172 17.08 -2.65 19.46
N PRO A 173 18.42 -2.87 19.49
CA PRO A 173 19.30 -1.94 20.18
C PRO A 173 19.08 -0.55 19.58
N ALA A 174 18.87 0.46 20.42
CA ALA A 174 18.72 1.83 19.97
C ALA A 174 19.98 2.21 19.20
N ILE A 175 19.86 2.34 17.87
CA ILE A 175 20.93 2.88 17.04
C ILE A 175 20.88 4.39 17.29
N SER A 176 21.85 4.91 18.05
CA SER A 176 22.05 6.36 18.18
C SER A 176 22.31 6.92 16.79
N VAL A 177 21.29 7.55 16.21
CA VAL A 177 21.46 8.32 14.99
C VAL A 177 22.31 9.55 15.33
N PRO A 178 23.38 9.84 14.56
CA PRO A 178 24.11 11.09 14.71
C PRO A 178 23.15 12.26 14.56
N SER A 179 23.29 13.25 15.43
CA SER A 179 22.51 14.47 15.36
C SER A 179 22.68 15.12 13.98
N LEU A 180 21.58 15.43 13.30
CA LEU A 180 21.57 16.16 12.02
C LEU A 180 21.92 17.66 12.17
N VAL A 181 22.41 18.07 13.34
CA VAL A 181 22.92 19.42 13.53
C VAL A 181 24.14 19.58 12.62
N PRO A 182 24.15 20.55 11.69
CA PRO A 182 25.30 20.78 10.84
C PRO A 182 26.54 21.00 11.71
N ILE A 183 27.56 20.18 11.51
CA ILE A 183 28.90 20.44 12.06
C ILE A 183 29.37 21.72 11.39
N GLU A 184 29.63 22.76 12.17
CA GLU A 184 30.22 24.01 11.67
C GLU A 184 31.53 23.65 10.96
N TYR A 185 31.54 23.76 9.63
CA TYR A 185 32.76 23.64 8.84
C TYR A 185 33.60 24.89 9.10
N ASP A 186 34.84 24.70 9.58
CA ASP A 186 35.83 25.78 9.58
C ASP A 186 36.03 26.27 8.14
N PRO A 187 36.00 27.60 7.91
CA PRO A 187 36.17 28.14 6.56
C PRO A 187 37.61 27.88 6.07
N PRO A 188 37.81 27.48 4.81
CA PRO A 188 39.15 27.38 4.25
C PRO A 188 39.80 28.76 4.18
N GLU A 189 41.04 28.84 4.67
CA GLU A 189 41.86 30.05 4.57
C GLU A 189 42.14 30.40 3.11
N THR A 190 42.05 31.70 2.84
CA THR A 190 42.58 32.42 1.66
C THR A 190 41.91 32.21 0.30
N ILE A 191 40.97 33.11 -0.03
CA ILE A 191 41.15 34.02 -1.19
C ILE A 191 40.75 35.43 -0.74
N SER A 192 41.74 36.18 -0.24
CA SER A 192 41.66 37.64 -0.12
C SER A 192 42.35 38.25 -1.33
N ALA A 193 41.64 38.42 -2.44
CA ALA A 193 41.98 39.40 -3.47
C ALA A 193 40.78 39.62 -4.41
N LEU A 194 40.32 40.88 -4.44
CA LEU A 194 39.36 41.51 -5.36
C LEU A 194 37.87 41.49 -4.97
N GLY A 195 37.46 42.61 -4.35
CA GLY A 195 36.09 43.14 -4.41
C GLY A 195 35.36 43.16 -3.06
N ARG A 196 35.08 44.36 -2.54
CA ARG A 196 34.37 44.59 -1.26
C ARG A 196 32.94 44.05 -1.32
N ALA A 197 32.74 42.77 -1.02
CA ALA A 197 31.43 42.22 -0.75
C ALA A 197 31.09 42.39 0.74
N ARG A 198 29.95 43.00 1.06
CA ARG A 198 29.42 43.06 2.43
C ARG A 198 28.35 41.99 2.61
N ARG A 199 28.42 41.28 3.74
CA ARG A 199 27.51 40.18 4.09
C ARG A 199 26.54 40.65 5.17
N ILE A 200 25.24 40.47 4.95
CA ILE A 200 24.20 40.74 5.96
C ILE A 200 23.39 39.46 6.14
N ARG A 201 23.54 38.84 7.32
CA ARG A 201 23.01 37.50 7.63
C ARG A 201 23.43 36.46 6.58
N HIS A 202 22.50 35.78 5.92
CA HIS A 202 22.80 34.71 4.97
C HIS A 202 22.98 35.18 3.52
N LEU A 203 22.92 36.49 3.24
CA LEU A 203 23.04 37.04 1.89
C LEU A 203 24.36 37.80 1.70
N VAL A 204 24.89 37.70 0.47
CA VAL A 204 26.10 38.41 0.01
C VAL A 204 25.65 39.48 -0.99
N VAL A 205 26.01 40.74 -0.74
CA VAL A 205 25.66 41.88 -1.60
C VAL A 205 26.93 42.39 -2.29
N PHE A 206 26.84 42.56 -3.61
CA PHE A 206 27.88 43.17 -4.43
C PHE A 206 27.45 44.60 -4.78
N ASP A 207 28.35 45.57 -4.62
CA ASP A 207 28.09 46.95 -5.06
C ASP A 207 28.09 46.99 -6.60
N GLY A 208 26.92 47.24 -7.19
CA GLY A 208 26.75 47.36 -8.64
C GLY A 208 27.17 48.76 -9.13
N GLY A 209 28.22 48.82 -9.95
CA GLY A 209 28.63 50.02 -10.67
C GLY A 209 28.23 49.90 -12.15
N ARG A 210 27.32 50.78 -12.58
CA ARG A 210 27.13 51.14 -14.00
C ARG A 210 28.11 52.30 -14.26
N GLU A 211 29.03 52.13 -15.20
CA GLU A 211 29.72 53.25 -15.85
C GLU A 211 29.50 53.12 -17.37
N GLU A 212 29.36 54.28 -18.01
CA GLU A 212 28.85 54.54 -19.37
C GLU A 212 29.58 53.82 -20.51
#